data_AF-A0A563E678-F1
#
_entry.id   AF-A0A563E678-F1
#
_cell.length_a   1.000
_cell.length_b   1.000
_cell.length_c   1.000
_cell.angle_alpha   90.00
_cell.angle_beta   90.00
_cell.angle_gamma   90.00
#
_symmetry.space_group_name_H-M   'P 1'
#
loop_
_entity.id
_entity.type
_entity.pdbx_description
1 polymer ?
#
loop_
_entity_poly.entity_id
_entity_poly.type
_entity_poly.pdbx_seq_one_letter_code
_entity_poly.pdbx_strand_id
1 'polypeptide(L)' 'MTNTNMTPEQENAYYADPDNQTPQGPPVRRRAKLSQPVPVRFPEDLLSEVRSRAAADDRSVSNWIRRAVEHELTRGAS' A
#
# COMPACT_ATOMS: atom_id res chain seq x y z
N MET A 1 19.50 -5.41 19.26
CA MET A 1 19.13 -5.46 17.83
C MET A 1 20.25 -4.77 17.07
N THR A 2 21.02 -5.52 16.29
CA THR A 2 22.15 -5.02 15.51
C THR A 2 21.64 -4.15 14.39
N ASN A 3 21.49 -2.85 14.68
CA ASN A 3 21.13 -1.81 13.73
C ASN A 3 22.36 -1.48 12.88
N THR A 4 22.91 -2.49 12.21
CA THR A 4 24.09 -2.37 11.37
C THR A 4 23.62 -2.01 9.97
N ASN A 5 23.97 -0.81 9.49
CA ASN A 5 23.79 -0.43 8.09
C ASN A 5 24.70 -1.31 7.23
N MET A 6 24.17 -2.43 6.73
CA MET A 6 24.84 -3.27 5.73
C MET A 6 24.58 -2.71 4.34
N THR A 7 25.52 -2.90 3.41
CA THR A 7 25.23 -2.68 1.99
C THR A 7 24.32 -3.80 1.46
N PRO A 8 23.61 -3.59 0.33
CA PRO A 8 22.76 -4.62 -0.27
C PRO A 8 23.50 -5.95 -0.53
N GLU A 9 24.77 -5.92 -0.91
CA GLU A 9 25.59 -7.11 -1.15
C GLU A 9 25.92 -7.85 0.15
N GLN A 10 26.20 -7.11 1.22
CA GLN A 10 26.45 -7.68 2.54
C GLN A 10 25.20 -8.30 3.13
N GLU A 11 24.04 -7.67 2.94
CA GLU A 11 22.74 -8.23 3.32
C GLU A 11 22.45 -9.51 2.54
N ASN A 12 22.71 -9.54 1.23
CA ASN A 12 22.53 -10.74 0.41
C ASN A 12 23.42 -11.89 0.88
N ALA A 13 24.70 -11.62 1.17
CA ALA A 13 25.63 -12.60 1.71
C ALA A 13 25.21 -13.10 3.10
N TYR A 14 24.69 -12.21 3.96
CA TYR A 14 24.22 -12.56 5.30
C TYR A 14 23.04 -13.54 5.26
N TYR A 15 22.07 -13.31 4.37
CA TYR A 15 20.92 -14.21 4.20
C TYR A 15 21.18 -15.43 3.31
N ALA A 16 22.39 -15.58 2.75
CA ALA A 16 22.78 -16.81 2.06
C ALA A 16 22.90 -18.01 3.02
N ASP A 17 23.13 -17.74 4.30
CA ASP A 17 23.07 -18.73 5.37
C ASP A 17 21.60 -19.02 5.78
N PRO A 18 21.12 -20.27 5.70
CA PRO A 18 19.76 -20.65 6.11
C PRO A 18 19.41 -20.30 7.57
N ASP A 19 20.39 -20.29 8.49
CA ASP A 19 20.12 -19.99 9.90
C ASP A 19 19.68 -18.53 10.11
N ASN A 20 20.15 -17.65 9.22
CA ASN A 20 19.81 -16.22 9.22
C ASN A 20 18.45 -15.92 8.55
N GLN A 21 17.79 -16.92 7.95
CA GLN A 21 16.47 -16.76 7.33
C GLN A 21 15.31 -16.98 8.32
N THR A 22 15.62 -17.14 9.61
CA THR A 22 14.60 -17.28 10.65
C THR A 22 13.88 -15.94 10.87
N PRO A 23 12.53 -15.91 10.72
CA PRO A 23 11.76 -14.69 10.94
C PRO A 23 11.98 -14.15 12.34
N GLN A 24 12.37 -12.88 12.42
CA GLN A 24 12.63 -12.22 13.69
C GLN A 24 11.31 -11.76 14.32
N GLY A 25 11.10 -12.13 15.59
CA GLY A 25 9.97 -11.69 16.39
C GLY A 25 8.72 -12.57 16.31
N PRO A 26 7.69 -12.26 17.12
CA PRO A 26 6.46 -13.03 17.16
C PRO A 26 5.70 -12.89 15.83
N PRO A 27 5.00 -13.95 15.38
CA PRO A 27 4.17 -13.88 14.18
C PRO A 27 3.10 -12.79 14.31
N VAL A 28 3.06 -11.87 13.34
CA VAL A 28 2.03 -10.84 13.28
C VAL A 28 0.97 -11.27 12.25
N ARG A 29 -0.31 -11.21 12.64
CA ARG A 29 -1.40 -11.38 11.67
C ARG A 29 -1.44 -10.19 10.73
N ARG A 30 -1.38 -10.44 9.43
CA ARG A 30 -1.61 -9.40 8.41
C ARG A 30 -2.98 -8.77 8.68
N ARG A 31 -3.07 -7.43 8.57
CA ARG A 31 -4.35 -6.72 8.69
C ARG A 31 -5.39 -7.39 7.79
N ALA A 32 -6.62 -7.49 8.29
CA ALA A 32 -7.72 -8.17 7.62
C ALA A 32 -7.81 -7.74 6.15
N LYS A 33 -8.19 -8.68 5.28
CA LYS A 33 -8.45 -8.39 3.87
C LYS A 33 -9.39 -7.18 3.79
N LEU A 34 -9.11 -6.26 2.86
CA LEU A 34 -10.05 -5.21 2.49
C LEU A 34 -11.44 -5.83 2.28
N SER A 35 -12.50 -5.08 2.62
CA SER A 35 -13.88 -5.47 2.37
C SER A 35 -14.09 -5.93 0.92
N GLN A 36 -15.17 -6.68 0.68
CA GLN A 36 -15.53 -7.14 -0.66
C GLN A 36 -15.52 -5.97 -1.66
N PRO A 37 -14.97 -6.15 -2.87
CA PRO A 37 -14.92 -5.09 -3.87
C PRO A 37 -16.34 -4.69 -4.27
N VAL A 38 -16.61 -3.39 -4.24
CA VAL A 38 -17.89 -2.81 -4.70
C VAL A 38 -17.69 -2.29 -6.13
N PRO A 39 -18.37 -2.85 -7.14
CA PRO A 39 -18.25 -2.37 -8.52
C PRO A 39 -18.99 -1.03 -8.68
N VAL A 40 -18.27 0.01 -9.11
CA VAL A 40 -18.81 1.33 -9.43
C VAL A 40 -18.58 1.59 -10.92
N ARG A 41 -19.64 1.96 -11.64
CA ARG A 41 -19.55 2.29 -13.07
C ARG A 41 -19.32 3.79 -13.22
N PHE A 42 -18.28 4.16 -13.95
CA PHE A 42 -18.02 5.54 -14.35
C PHE A 42 -18.18 5.70 -15.86
N PRO A 43 -18.64 6.87 -16.33
CA PRO A 43 -18.41 7.29 -17.71
C PRO A 43 -16.91 7.27 -18.05
N GLU A 44 -16.56 6.99 -19.30
CA GLU A 44 -15.16 6.84 -19.71
C GLU A 44 -14.34 8.11 -19.45
N ASP A 45 -14.92 9.29 -19.73
CA ASP A 45 -14.25 10.58 -19.52
C ASP A 45 -13.89 10.79 -18.05
N LEU A 46 -14.82 10.45 -17.14
CA LEU A 46 -14.58 10.53 -15.70
C LEU A 46 -13.54 9.51 -15.25
N LEU A 47 -13.56 8.29 -15.79
CA LEU A 47 -12.58 7.27 -15.48
C LEU A 47 -11.16 7.69 -15.91
N SER A 48 -11.05 8.32 -17.08
CA SER A 48 -9.80 8.89 -17.59
C SER A 48 -9.27 9.97 -16.66
N GLU A 49 -10.13 10.88 -16.21
CA GLU A 49 -9.75 11.95 -15.28
C GLU A 49 -9.28 11.39 -13.92
N VAL A 50 -10.00 10.40 -13.38
CA VAL A 50 -9.61 9.73 -12.13
C VAL A 50 -8.22 9.07 -12.27
N ARG A 51 -7.95 8.42 -13.40
CA ARG A 51 -6.62 7.82 -13.67
C ARG A 51 -5.52 8.88 -13.71
N SER A 52 -5.78 10.00 -14.39
CA SER A 52 -4.83 11.12 -14.49
C SER A 52 -4.51 11.71 -13.12
N ARG A 53 -5.53 11.99 -12.30
CA ARG A 53 -5.35 12.53 -10.94
C ARG A 53 -4.63 11.54 -10.01
N ALA A 54 -4.96 10.25 -10.09
CA ALA A 54 -4.28 9.23 -9.31
C ALA A 54 -2.78 9.13 -9.65
N ALA A 55 -2.43 9.22 -10.95
CA ALA A 55 -1.06 9.22 -11.41
C ALA A 55 -0.30 10.48 -10.94
N ALA A 56 -0.93 11.66 -11.00
CA ALA A 56 -0.34 12.91 -10.52
C ALA A 56 -0.01 12.87 -9.01
N ASP A 57 -0.79 12.12 -8.23
CA ASP A 57 -0.60 11.96 -6.79
C ASP A 57 0.30 10.76 -6.40
N ASP A 58 0.93 10.08 -7.37
CA ASP A 58 1.70 8.84 -7.19
C ASP A 58 0.94 7.74 -6.43
N ARG A 59 -0.33 7.53 -6.82
CA ARG A 59 -1.24 6.61 -6.15
C ARG A 59 -1.91 5.67 -7.14
N SER A 60 -2.28 4.49 -6.63
CA SER A 60 -3.24 3.64 -7.35
C SER A 60 -4.63 4.28 -7.38
N VAL A 61 -5.37 4.03 -8.46
CA VAL A 61 -6.76 4.51 -8.65
C VAL A 61 -7.63 4.18 -7.44
N SER A 62 -7.57 2.94 -6.92
CA SER A 62 -8.38 2.55 -5.77
C SER A 62 -7.99 3.30 -4.49
N ASN A 63 -6.71 3.61 -4.28
CA ASN A 63 -6.29 4.38 -3.10
C ASN A 63 -6.71 5.85 -3.23
N TRP A 64 -6.57 6.40 -4.43
CA TRP A 64 -7.02 7.76 -4.73
C TRP A 64 -8.53 7.94 -4.49
N ILE A 65 -9.36 7.03 -5.03
CA ILE A 65 -10.82 7.04 -4.82
C ILE A 65 -11.18 6.93 -3.34
N ARG A 66 -10.56 6.02 -2.58
CA ARG A 66 -10.85 5.88 -1.15
C ARG A 66 -10.61 7.18 -0.38
N ARG A 67 -9.49 7.86 -0.65
CA ARG A 67 -9.16 9.13 0.00
C ARG A 67 -10.09 10.25 -0.42
N ALA A 68 -10.49 10.30 -1.69
CA ALA A 68 -11.47 11.27 -2.17
C ALA A 68 -12.82 11.09 -1.46
N VAL A 69 -13.28 9.84 -1.28
CA VAL A 69 -14.50 9.53 -0.54
C VAL A 69 -14.38 9.89 0.94
N GLU A 70 -13.28 9.52 1.61
CA GLU A 70 -13.02 9.89 3.02
C GLU A 70 -13.01 11.42 3.23
N HIS A 71 -12.38 12.15 2.32
CA HIS A 71 -12.33 13.61 2.34
C HIS A 71 -13.73 14.22 2.20
N GLU A 72 -14.54 13.73 1.26
CA GLU A 72 -15.90 14.25 1.04
C GLU A 72 -16.81 13.97 2.25
N LEU A 73 -16.72 12.78 2.85
CA LEU A 73 -17.48 12.44 4.05
C LEU A 73 -17.05 13.29 5.27
N THR A 74 -15.77 13.62 5.38
CA THR A 74 -15.26 14.48 6.45
C THR A 74 -15.74 15.92 6.27
N ARG A 75 -15.78 16.43 5.04
CA ARG A 75 -16.26 17.77 4.71
C ARG A 75 -17.76 17.93 5.00
N GLY A 76 -18.58 16.92 4.70
CA GLY A 76 -20.03 16.96 4.93
C GLY A 76 -20.46 16.76 6.40
N ALA A 77 -19.54 16.39 7.29
CA ALA A 77 -19.80 16.23 8.73
C ALA A 77 -19.58 17.52 9.53
N SER A 78 -19.30 18.65 8.87
CA SER A 78 -19.12 19.99 9.46
C SER A 78 -20.30 20.91 9.19
#